data_AF-A0A965CQ65-F1
#
_entry.id   AF-A0A965CQ65-F1
#
_cell.length_a   1.000
_cell.length_b   1.000
_cell.length_c   1.000
_cell.angle_alpha   90.00
_cell.angle_beta   90.00
_cell.angle_gamma   90.00
#
_symmetry.space_group_name_H-M   'P 1'
#
loop_
_entity.id
_entity.type
_entity.pdbx_description
1 polymer ?
#
loop_
_entity_poly.entity_id
_entity_poly.type
_entity_poly.pdbx_seq_one_letter_code
_entity_poly.pdbx_strand_id
1 'polypeptide(L)'
;MISLLHEMKGACGVGVDIVPEAIAIAQHNAERNGVADRASFEAADWGKGVTGPFDLIVSNPPYIADSIIDTLEPEVRVHDPRLALSGGADGLEAYRAIADTLPELLAPGGVV
;
A
#
# COMPACT_ATOMS: atom_id res chain seq x y z
N MET A 1 -4.88 -2.76 5.08
CA MET A 1 -6.01 -3.49 4.48
C MET A 1 -6.55 -4.62 5.35
N ILE A 2 -5.76 -5.64 5.72
CA ILE A 2 -6.26 -6.84 6.45
C ILE A 2 -7.03 -6.48 7.72
N SER A 3 -6.52 -5.55 8.54
CA SER A 3 -7.22 -5.06 9.73
C SER A 3 -8.56 -4.39 9.39
N LEU A 4 -8.63 -3.62 8.28
CA LEU A 4 -9.89 -3.03 7.82
C LEU A 4 -10.89 -4.10 7.42
N LEU A 5 -10.47 -5.14 6.70
CA LEU A 5 -11.35 -6.28 6.35
C LEU A 5 -11.77 -7.08 7.57
N HIS A 6 -10.95 -7.12 8.62
CA HIS A 6 -11.33 -7.72 9.88
C HIS A 6 -12.45 -6.93 10.57
N GLU A 7 -12.37 -5.61 10.63
CA GLU A 7 -13.39 -4.76 11.26
C GLU A 7 -14.65 -4.59 10.39
N MET A 8 -14.47 -4.43 9.07
CA MET A 8 -15.52 -4.20 8.08
C MET A 8 -15.95 -5.51 7.44
N LYS A 9 -16.86 -6.24 8.11
CA LYS A 9 -17.28 -7.59 7.70
C LYS A 9 -17.94 -7.67 6.31
N GLY A 10 -18.51 -6.56 5.82
CA GLY A 10 -19.14 -6.47 4.50
C GLY A 10 -18.23 -5.96 3.38
N ALA A 11 -16.98 -5.60 3.68
CA ALA A 11 -16.06 -5.07 2.69
C ALA A 11 -15.25 -6.19 2.00
N CYS A 12 -14.85 -5.93 0.76
CA CYS A 12 -13.82 -6.67 0.05
C CYS A 12 -12.65 -5.72 -0.23
N GLY A 13 -11.45 -6.27 -0.42
CA GLY A 13 -10.25 -5.44 -0.64
C GLY A 13 -9.26 -6.06 -1.61
N VAL A 14 -8.61 -5.19 -2.38
CA VAL A 14 -7.47 -5.51 -3.23
C VAL A 14 -6.23 -4.90 -2.58
N GLY A 15 -5.23 -5.72 -2.27
CA GLY A 15 -3.93 -5.27 -1.75
C GLY A 15 -2.88 -5.30 -2.84
N VAL A 16 -2.13 -4.21 -3.01
CA VAL A 16 -1.08 -4.12 -4.02
C VAL A 16 0.26 -3.79 -3.40
N ASP A 17 1.33 -4.33 -3.99
CA ASP A 17 2.72 -4.05 -3.66
C ASP A 17 3.57 -4.30 -4.91
N ILE A 18 4.66 -3.57 -5.09
CA ILE A 18 5.59 -3.79 -6.22
C ILE A 18 6.46 -5.03 -5.99
N VAL A 19 6.62 -5.46 -4.72
CA VAL A 19 7.46 -6.58 -4.30
C VAL A 19 6.61 -7.86 -4.19
N PRO A 20 6.81 -8.87 -5.06
CA PRO A 20 6.02 -10.11 -5.02
C PRO A 20 6.11 -10.87 -3.69
N GLU A 21 7.25 -10.80 -3.00
CA GLU A 21 7.44 -11.40 -1.67
C GLU A 21 6.55 -10.75 -0.61
N ALA A 22 6.31 -9.44 -0.70
CA ALA A 22 5.39 -8.73 0.20
C ALA A 22 3.94 -9.18 -0.03
N ILE A 23 3.56 -9.46 -1.29
CA ILE A 23 2.26 -10.02 -1.64
C ILE A 23 2.07 -11.41 -1.02
N ALA A 24 3.06 -12.29 -1.09
CA ALA A 24 2.99 -13.61 -0.47
C ALA A 24 2.80 -13.53 1.05
N ILE A 25 3.51 -12.60 1.71
CA ILE A 25 3.34 -12.34 3.15
C ILE A 25 1.93 -11.82 3.45
N ALA A 26 1.42 -10.91 2.63
CA ALA A 26 0.08 -10.34 2.81
C ALA A 26 -1.02 -11.40 2.64
N GLN A 27 -0.89 -12.30 1.65
CA GLN A 27 -1.78 -13.45 1.46
C GLN A 27 -1.79 -14.35 2.70
N HIS A 28 -0.61 -14.74 3.20
CA HIS A 28 -0.50 -15.56 4.41
C HIS A 28 -1.14 -14.88 5.64
N ASN A 29 -0.94 -13.56 5.77
CA ASN A 29 -1.56 -12.80 6.85
C ASN A 29 -3.09 -12.74 6.71
N ALA A 30 -3.63 -12.67 5.50
CA ALA A 30 -5.08 -12.69 5.28
C ALA A 30 -5.71 -14.03 5.68
N GLU A 31 -5.04 -15.15 5.36
CA GLU A 31 -5.44 -16.49 5.79
C GLU A 31 -5.44 -16.60 7.31
N ARG A 32 -4.33 -16.20 7.95
CA ARG A 32 -4.16 -16.27 9.41
C ARG A 32 -5.20 -15.44 10.16
N ASN A 33 -5.69 -14.36 9.57
CA ASN A 33 -6.71 -13.47 10.16
C ASN A 33 -8.14 -13.76 9.70
N GLY A 34 -8.35 -14.82 8.90
CA GLY A 34 -9.68 -15.27 8.47
C GLY A 34 -10.41 -14.28 7.55
N VAL A 35 -9.66 -13.58 6.69
CA VAL A 35 -10.23 -12.62 5.72
C VAL A 35 -9.85 -12.91 4.27
N ALA A 36 -9.19 -14.05 4.01
CA ALA A 36 -8.70 -14.43 2.69
C ALA A 36 -9.82 -14.58 1.64
N ASP A 37 -11.05 -14.90 2.05
CA ASP A 37 -12.23 -15.01 1.19
C ASP A 37 -12.68 -13.66 0.60
N ARG A 38 -12.27 -12.55 1.23
CA ARG A 38 -12.63 -11.17 0.83
C ARG A 38 -11.42 -10.31 0.47
N ALA A 39 -10.23 -10.92 0.37
CA ALA A 39 -8.99 -10.24 0.04
C ALA A 39 -8.38 -10.82 -1.24
N SER A 40 -8.07 -9.96 -2.21
CA SER A 40 -7.23 -10.31 -3.36
C SER A 40 -5.94 -9.50 -3.30
N PHE A 41 -4.89 -10.03 -3.93
CA PHE A 41 -3.58 -9.41 -3.92
C PHE A 41 -2.93 -9.50 -5.30
N GLU A 42 -2.30 -8.41 -5.74
CA GLU A 42 -1.62 -8.34 -7.03
C GLU A 42 -0.36 -7.50 -6.96
N ALA A 43 0.64 -7.87 -7.75
CA ALA A 43 1.86 -7.09 -7.86
C ALA A 43 1.62 -5.90 -8.81
N ALA A 44 1.68 -4.68 -8.28
CA ALA A 44 1.43 -3.47 -9.05
C ALA A 44 2.21 -2.27 -8.51
N ASP A 45 2.48 -1.30 -9.39
CA ASP A 45 3.12 -0.04 -9.06
C ASP A 45 2.06 0.99 -8.64
N TRP A 46 1.89 1.18 -7.32
CA TRP A 46 0.90 2.00 -6.60
C TRP A 46 -0.57 1.67 -6.81
N GLY A 47 -0.99 1.64 -8.08
CA GLY A 47 -2.36 1.36 -8.53
C GLY A 47 -2.44 1.17 -10.05
N LYS A 48 -1.31 1.19 -10.76
CA LYS A 48 -1.28 1.03 -12.21
C LYS A 48 -1.71 -0.38 -12.59
N GLY A 49 -2.73 -0.48 -13.44
CA GLY A 49 -3.28 -1.76 -13.90
C GLY A 49 -4.29 -2.39 -12.94
N VAL A 50 -4.54 -1.78 -11.78
CA VAL A 50 -5.61 -2.19 -10.85
C VAL A 50 -6.94 -1.78 -11.45
N THR A 51 -7.96 -2.64 -11.35
CA THR A 51 -9.31 -2.33 -11.84
C THR A 51 -10.20 -1.87 -10.68
N GLY A 52 -10.65 -0.62 -10.73
CA GLY A 52 -11.62 -0.05 -9.78
C GLY A 52 -13.09 -0.15 -10.26
N PRO A 53 -14.00 0.68 -9.72
CA PRO A 53 -13.75 1.72 -8.72
C PRO A 53 -13.80 1.19 -7.26
N PHE A 54 -13.15 1.92 -6.34
CA PHE A 54 -13.10 1.63 -4.91
C PHE A 54 -13.79 2.74 -4.10
N ASP A 55 -14.54 2.33 -3.07
CA ASP A 55 -15.17 3.27 -2.12
C ASP A 55 -14.16 3.85 -1.13
N LEU A 56 -13.08 3.13 -0.86
CA LEU A 56 -12.01 3.51 0.05
C LEU A 56 -10.66 3.04 -0.53
N ILE A 57 -9.75 3.99 -0.73
CA ILE A 57 -8.34 3.71 -1.04
C ILE A 57 -7.53 4.10 0.18
N VAL A 58 -6.65 3.22 0.67
CA VAL A 58 -5.71 3.55 1.74
C VAL A 58 -4.31 3.15 1.33
N SER A 59 -3.33 3.97 1.66
CA SER A 59 -1.93 3.66 1.43
C SER A 59 -1.07 4.14 2.60
N ASN A 60 -0.04 3.36 2.91
CA ASN A 60 1.05 3.78 3.77
C ASN A 60 2.33 3.79 2.93
N PRO A 61 2.49 4.79 2.03
CA PRO A 61 3.64 4.83 1.14
C PRO A 61 4.92 5.21 1.90
N PRO A 62 6.10 4.95 1.35
CA PRO A 62 7.33 5.59 1.80
C PRO A 62 7.24 7.11 1.62
N TYR A 63 7.62 7.85 2.65
CA TYR A 63 7.48 9.32 2.71
C TYR A 63 8.74 10.03 3.21
N ILE A 64 9.84 9.30 3.42
CA ILE A 64 11.06 9.89 3.96
C ILE A 64 11.88 10.45 2.79
N ALA A 65 12.21 11.74 2.85
CA ALA A 65 13.09 12.35 1.88
C ALA A 65 14.47 11.67 1.88
N ASP A 66 15.03 11.42 0.71
CA ASP A 66 16.28 10.66 0.54
C ASP A 66 17.44 11.19 1.38
N SER A 67 17.51 12.52 1.54
CA SER A 67 18.53 13.21 2.32
C SER A 67 18.47 12.92 3.83
N ILE A 68 17.32 12.45 4.33
CA ILE A 68 17.07 12.16 5.74
C ILE A 68 17.37 10.70 6.07
N ILE A 69 17.29 9.79 5.09
CA ILE A 69 17.39 8.34 5.32
C ILE A 69 18.70 7.95 6.02
N ASP A 70 19.81 8.56 5.62
CA ASP A 70 21.12 8.24 6.20
C ASP A 70 21.28 8.76 7.65
N THR A 71 20.38 9.66 8.09
CA THR A 71 20.33 10.21 9.45
C THR A 71 19.37 9.48 10.37
N LEU A 72 18.60 8.51 9.84
CA LEU A 72 17.65 7.73 10.64
C LEU A 72 18.36 6.90 11.71
N GLU A 73 17.61 6.57 12.75
CA GLU A 73 18.08 5.66 13.79
C GLU A 73 18.58 4.35 13.17
N PRO A 74 19.67 3.76 13.69
CA PRO A 74 20.26 2.56 13.13
C PRO A 74 19.26 1.41 12.96
N GLU A 75 18.29 1.30 13.86
CA GLU A 75 17.24 0.28 13.80
C GLU A 75 16.42 0.41 12.51
N VAL A 76 15.92 1.61 12.19
CA VAL A 76 15.13 1.86 10.97
C VAL A 76 15.99 1.69 9.72
N ARG A 77 17.20 2.27 9.71
CA ARG A 77 18.09 2.25 8.53
C ARG A 77 18.60 0.84 8.19
N VAL A 78 18.75 -0.05 9.18
CA VAL A 78 19.34 -1.38 9.00
C VAL A 78 18.29 -2.47 8.81
N HIS A 79 17.09 -2.33 9.38
CA HIS A 79 16.07 -3.37 9.32
C HIS A 79 15.07 -3.18 8.18
N ASP A 80 14.79 -1.93 7.76
CA ASP A 80 13.86 -1.69 6.67
C ASP A 80 14.58 -1.54 5.32
N PRO A 81 14.06 -2.14 4.24
CA PRO A 81 14.62 -1.94 2.91
C PRO A 81 14.44 -0.48 2.49
N ARG A 82 15.45 0.10 1.83
CA ARG A 82 15.40 1.51 1.38
C ARG A 82 14.15 1.83 0.56
N LEU A 83 13.67 0.87 -0.25
CA LEU A 83 12.45 1.01 -1.05
C LEU A 83 11.19 1.29 -0.19
N ALA A 84 11.14 0.76 1.04
CA ALA A 84 10.05 1.00 1.98
C ALA A 84 10.18 2.34 2.74
N LEU A 85 11.32 3.02 2.63
CA LEU A 85 11.59 4.29 3.32
C LEU A 85 11.57 5.49 2.36
N SER A 86 12.18 5.35 1.19
CA SER A 86 12.42 6.45 0.25
C SER A 86 11.14 6.96 -0.42
N GLY A 87 10.75 8.18 -0.05
CA GLY A 87 9.74 8.97 -0.75
C GLY A 87 10.34 9.91 -1.80
N GLY A 88 11.61 9.70 -2.18
CA GLY A 88 12.32 10.53 -3.16
C GLY A 88 12.94 11.81 -2.59
N ALA A 89 13.21 12.79 -3.46
CA ALA A 89 13.97 13.99 -3.08
C ALA A 89 13.29 14.83 -1.98
N ASP A 90 11.96 14.92 -2.01
CA ASP A 90 11.15 15.70 -1.07
C ASP A 90 10.20 14.84 -0.21
N GLY A 91 10.28 13.51 -0.33
CA GLY A 91 9.39 12.60 0.39
C GLY A 91 8.00 12.46 -0.22
N LEU A 92 7.73 13.12 -1.36
CA LEU A 92 6.38 13.20 -1.95
C LEU A 92 6.19 12.38 -3.24
N GLU A 93 7.21 11.67 -3.73
CA GLU A 93 7.13 10.96 -5.01
C GLU A 93 6.01 9.90 -5.03
N ALA A 94 5.89 9.10 -3.96
CA ALA A 94 4.85 8.09 -3.84
C ALA A 94 3.44 8.71 -3.81
N TYR A 95 3.25 9.82 -3.08
CA TYR A 95 1.96 10.50 -3.03
C TYR A 95 1.55 11.06 -4.39
N ARG A 96 2.48 11.58 -5.18
CA ARG A 96 2.22 12.02 -6.57
C ARG A 96 1.80 10.85 -7.44
N ALA A 97 2.54 9.74 -7.36
CA ALA A 97 2.23 8.54 -8.14
C ALA A 97 0.87 7.93 -7.76
N ILE A 98 0.50 7.92 -6.48
CA ILE A 98 -0.83 7.51 -6.03
C ILE A 98 -1.89 8.49 -6.54
N ALA A 99 -1.68 9.80 -6.37
CA ALA A 99 -2.64 10.82 -6.81
C ALA A 99 -2.97 10.71 -8.31
N ASP A 100 -1.98 10.34 -9.13
CA ASP A 100 -2.14 10.15 -10.57
C ASP A 100 -3.06 8.96 -10.93
N THR A 101 -3.19 7.95 -10.06
CA THR A 101 -4.07 6.78 -10.30
C THR A 101 -5.49 6.97 -9.79
N LEU A 102 -5.70 7.89 -8.83
CA LEU A 102 -7.00 8.08 -8.16
C LEU A 102 -8.18 8.36 -9.10
N PRO A 103 -8.06 9.16 -10.18
CA PRO A 103 -9.20 9.47 -11.05
C PRO A 103 -9.84 8.24 -11.71
N GLU A 104 -9.06 7.18 -11.94
CA GLU A 104 -9.55 5.93 -12.54
C GLU A 104 -10.01 4.91 -11.50
N LEU A 105 -9.50 5.03 -10.27
CA LEU A 105 -9.71 4.04 -9.21
C LEU A 105 -10.76 4.44 -8.18
N LEU A 106 -11.05 5.73 -7.99
CA LEU A 106 -11.94 6.18 -6.93
C LEU A 106 -13.40 6.24 -7.39
N ALA A 107 -14.31 5.61 -6.64
CA ALA A 107 -15.74 5.71 -6.88
C ALA A 107 -16.25 7.15 -6.63
N PRO A 108 -17.34 7.58 -7.28
CA PRO A 108 -18.02 8.82 -6.90
C PRO A 108 -18.40 8.82 -5.41
N GLY A 109 -17.87 9.79 -4.66
CA GLY A 109 -18.06 9.87 -3.20
C GLY A 109 -17.12 8.97 -2.37
N GLY A 110 -16.17 8.29 -3.01
CA GLY A 110 -15.13 7.51 -2.34
C GLY A 110 -14.13 8.38 -1.56
N VAL A 111 -13.38 7.73 -0.67
CA VAL A 111 -12.42 8.37 0.24
C VAL A 111 -11.01 7.83 0.00
N VAL A 112 -10.01 8.70 0.17
CA VAL A 112 -8.57 8.38 0.12
C VAL A 112 -7.90 8.85 1.41
#